data_AF-A0AAU6KQI9-F1
#
_entry.id   AF-A0AAU6KQI9-F1
#
_cell.length_a   1.000
_cell.length_b   1.000
_cell.length_c   1.000
_cell.angle_alpha   90.00
_cell.angle_beta   90.00
_cell.angle_gamma   90.00
#
_symmetry.space_group_name_H-M   'P 1'
#
loop_
_entity.id
_entity.type
_entity.pdbx_description
1 polymer ?
#
loop_
_entity_poly.entity_id
_entity_poly.type
_entity_poly.pdbx_seq_one_letter_code
_entity_poly.pdbx_strand_id
1 'polypeptide(L)'
;MTPRRTGEIAFDHLVKGHHCGVRVATATVVRDQETWNGLWRSVTFGSSSPSEPPAVDWASRMVVFVGIGTRNTGGYQVEITRLYEEDDAIRVYMRETCPGPRAMVTCALTHPFHAVTSARRPDHVVFDFRLEIVTRE
;
A
#
# COMPACT_ATOMS: atom_id res chain seq x y z
N MET A 1 -14.32 -24.99 5.32
CA MET A 1 -15.22 -23.82 5.27
C MET A 1 -14.56 -22.78 4.39
N THR A 2 -15.07 -22.58 3.18
CA THR A 2 -14.66 -21.46 2.33
C THR A 2 -15.32 -20.22 2.91
N PRO A 3 -14.58 -19.15 3.24
CA PRO A 3 -15.22 -17.97 3.75
C PRO A 3 -16.16 -17.36 2.71
N ARG A 4 -17.32 -16.88 3.16
CA ARG A 4 -18.25 -16.15 2.30
C ARG A 4 -17.69 -14.74 2.11
N ARG A 5 -17.26 -14.41 0.89
CA ARG A 5 -16.96 -13.01 0.52
C ARG A 5 -18.24 -12.20 0.65
N THR A 6 -18.30 -11.28 1.61
CA THR A 6 -19.51 -10.53 1.96
C THR A 6 -19.71 -9.31 1.07
N GLY A 7 -18.63 -8.74 0.52
CA GLY A 7 -18.70 -7.69 -0.51
C GLY A 7 -17.33 -7.18 -0.94
N GLU A 8 -17.20 -6.83 -2.23
CA GLU A 8 -16.02 -6.11 -2.72
C GLU A 8 -16.11 -4.62 -2.34
N ILE A 9 -15.05 -4.09 -1.75
CA ILE A 9 -14.97 -2.69 -1.35
C ILE A 9 -14.29 -1.92 -2.47
N ALA A 10 -15.00 -0.95 -3.04
CA ALA A 10 -14.43 -0.01 -4.00
C ALA A 10 -13.37 0.86 -3.33
N PHE A 11 -12.29 1.13 -4.06
CA PHE A 11 -11.23 2.03 -3.66
C PHE A 11 -10.75 2.85 -4.86
N ASP A 12 -10.19 4.02 -4.58
CA ASP A 12 -9.58 4.90 -5.57
C ASP A 12 -8.06 4.95 -5.32
N HIS A 13 -7.27 4.89 -6.40
CA HIS A 13 -5.82 5.01 -6.29
C HIS A 13 -5.44 6.42 -5.85
N LEU A 14 -4.70 6.51 -4.73
CA LEU A 14 -4.26 7.80 -4.19
C LEU A 14 -2.86 8.15 -4.70
N VAL A 15 -1.91 7.24 -4.49
CA VAL A 15 -0.52 7.43 -4.90
C VAL A 15 0.25 6.10 -4.93
N LYS A 16 1.11 5.93 -5.93
CA LYS A 16 2.01 4.78 -6.09
C LYS A 16 3.41 5.30 -6.36
N GLY A 17 4.44 4.65 -5.81
CA GLY A 17 5.83 5.04 -6.04
C GLY A 17 6.81 3.89 -5.87
N HIS A 18 8.00 4.06 -6.46
CA HIS A 18 9.12 3.11 -6.38
C HIS A 18 10.23 3.59 -5.43
N HIS A 19 10.16 4.85 -5.01
CA HIS A 19 11.06 5.47 -4.05
C HIS A 19 10.23 5.92 -2.84
N CYS A 20 10.56 5.35 -1.69
CA CYS A 20 9.96 5.62 -0.39
C CYS A 20 11.09 5.62 0.64
N GLY A 21 11.00 6.41 1.70
CA GLY A 21 11.96 6.34 2.81
C GLY A 21 11.62 5.25 3.83
N VAL A 22 10.47 4.57 3.68
CA VAL A 22 10.04 3.47 4.54
C VAL A 22 10.84 2.21 4.20
N ARG A 23 11.79 1.87 5.09
CA ARG A 23 12.75 0.76 4.90
C ARG A 23 12.23 -0.61 5.32
N VAL A 24 11.20 -0.63 6.14
CA VAL A 24 10.56 -1.86 6.65
C VAL A 24 9.23 -2.04 5.94
N ALA A 25 8.82 -3.28 5.67
CA ALA A 25 7.49 -3.51 5.11
C ALA A 25 6.43 -3.01 6.10
N THR A 26 5.52 -2.17 5.61
CA THR A 26 4.48 -1.50 6.41
C THR A 26 3.16 -1.63 5.69
N ALA A 27 2.17 -2.21 6.38
CA ALA A 27 0.80 -2.26 5.91
C ALA A 27 -0.09 -1.70 7.01
N THR A 28 -0.80 -0.61 6.72
CA THR A 28 -1.58 0.10 7.74
C THR A 28 -2.77 0.85 7.14
N VAL A 29 -3.74 1.16 8.00
CA VAL A 29 -4.87 2.01 7.66
C VAL A 29 -4.72 3.33 8.39
N VAL A 30 -4.83 4.41 7.63
CA VAL A 30 -4.73 5.78 8.11
C VAL A 30 -6.12 6.40 8.03
N ARG A 31 -6.53 7.12 9.08
CA ARG A 31 -7.91 7.62 9.23
C ARG A 31 -7.99 9.12 9.50
N ASP A 32 -6.84 9.78 9.59
CA ASP A 32 -6.72 11.19 9.89
C ASP A 32 -5.48 11.81 9.22
N GLN A 33 -5.52 13.13 9.08
CA GLN A 33 -4.47 13.90 8.41
C GLN A 33 -3.13 13.86 9.15
N GLU A 34 -3.15 13.80 10.48
CA GLU A 34 -1.93 13.87 11.29
C GLU A 34 -1.08 12.60 11.10
N THR A 35 -1.73 11.44 11.20
CA THR A 35 -1.13 10.13 10.93
C THR A 35 -0.67 10.04 9.48
N TRP A 36 -1.44 10.58 8.52
CA TRP A 36 -1.04 10.61 7.11
C TRP A 36 0.20 11.46 6.87
N ASN A 37 0.26 12.66 7.46
CA ASN A 37 1.43 13.53 7.40
C ASN A 37 2.67 12.86 8.01
N GLY A 38 2.50 12.18 9.15
CA GLY A 38 3.57 11.44 9.82
C GLY A 38 4.13 10.33 8.93
N LEU A 39 3.25 9.48 8.39
CA LEU A 39 3.62 8.41 7.46
C LEU A 39 4.26 8.96 6.19
N TRP A 40 3.69 10.03 5.61
CA TRP A 40 4.18 10.63 4.38
C TRP A 40 5.59 11.21 4.52
N ARG A 41 5.94 11.79 5.68
CA ARG A 41 7.32 12.21 5.96
C ARG A 41 8.29 11.04 5.89
N SER A 42 7.89 9.86 6.36
CA SER A 42 8.69 8.64 6.20
C SER A 42 8.73 8.20 4.74
N VAL A 43 7.64 8.36 3.98
CA VAL A 43 7.61 8.05 2.55
C VAL A 43 8.53 8.95 1.75
N THR A 44 8.57 10.24 2.01
CA THR A 44 9.41 11.20 1.27
C THR A 44 10.81 11.35 1.85
N PHE A 45 11.16 10.62 2.91
CA PHE A 45 12.45 10.76 3.58
C PHE A 45 13.60 10.43 2.61
N GLY A 46 14.56 11.34 2.49
CA GLY A 46 15.70 11.22 1.56
C GLY A 46 15.41 11.73 0.14
N SER A 47 14.20 12.20 -0.15
CA SER A 47 13.93 12.94 -1.39
C SER A 47 14.57 14.33 -1.31
N SER A 48 15.25 14.76 -2.39
CA SER A 48 15.78 16.13 -2.53
C SER A 48 14.68 17.19 -2.67
N SER A 49 13.45 16.77 -2.96
CA SER A 49 12.26 17.62 -3.06
C SER A 49 11.06 16.83 -2.54
N PRO A 50 10.85 16.78 -1.21
CA PRO A 50 9.71 16.08 -0.64
C PRO A 50 8.42 16.79 -1.04
N SER A 51 7.51 16.06 -1.68
CA SER A 51 6.18 16.58 -2.00
C SER A 51 5.28 16.52 -0.77
N GLU A 52 4.22 17.33 -0.75
CA GLU A 52 3.16 17.19 0.25
C GLU A 52 2.34 15.91 0.02
N PRO A 53 1.71 15.35 1.08
CA PRO A 53 0.82 14.22 0.92
C PRO A 53 -0.41 14.61 0.10
N PRO A 54 -0.93 13.70 -0.75
CA PRO A 54 -2.22 13.89 -1.39
C PRO A 54 -3.33 14.20 -0.36
N ALA A 55 -4.22 15.14 -0.72
CA ALA A 55 -5.38 15.49 0.08
C ALA A 55 -6.41 14.34 0.10
N VAL A 56 -7.03 14.12 1.26
CA VAL A 56 -8.05 13.08 1.48
C VAL A 56 -9.20 13.69 2.27
N ASP A 57 -10.44 13.39 1.87
CA ASP A 57 -11.63 13.73 2.65
C ASP A 57 -11.80 12.74 3.81
N TRP A 58 -11.18 13.04 4.96
CA TRP A 58 -11.22 12.20 6.15
C TRP A 58 -12.60 12.08 6.80
N ALA A 59 -13.57 12.92 6.41
CA ALA A 59 -14.94 12.77 6.89
C ALA A 59 -15.57 11.48 6.37
N SER A 60 -15.33 11.14 5.10
CA SER A 60 -15.97 10.02 4.40
C SER A 60 -15.01 8.92 3.96
N ARG A 61 -13.69 9.19 3.92
CA ARG A 61 -12.66 8.28 3.41
C ARG A 61 -11.64 7.91 4.49
N MET A 62 -10.97 6.79 4.24
CA MET A 62 -9.75 6.37 4.92
C MET A 62 -8.72 5.93 3.88
N VAL A 63 -7.44 5.91 4.25
CA VAL A 63 -6.34 5.48 3.38
C VAL A 63 -5.86 4.10 3.81
N VAL A 64 -5.70 3.19 2.86
CA VAL A 64 -4.99 1.93 3.05
C VAL A 64 -3.62 2.07 2.40
N PHE A 65 -2.56 1.96 3.20
CA PHE A 65 -1.18 2.11 2.75
C PHE A 65 -0.44 0.79 2.85
N VAL A 66 0.30 0.45 1.80
CA VAL A 66 1.22 -0.69 1.78
C VAL A 66 2.57 -0.24 1.22
N GLY A 67 3.64 -0.52 1.96
CA GLY A 67 5.02 -0.46 1.49
C GLY A 67 5.72 -1.80 1.74
N ILE A 68 6.53 -2.27 0.80
CA ILE A 68 7.23 -3.57 0.90
C ILE A 68 8.66 -3.46 1.45
N GLY A 69 9.01 -2.29 1.99
CA GLY A 69 10.33 -2.01 2.56
C GLY A 69 11.43 -1.93 1.49
N THR A 70 12.67 -2.05 1.93
CA THR A 70 13.85 -1.93 1.08
C THR A 70 13.99 -3.10 0.10
N ARG A 71 14.20 -2.79 -1.18
CA ARG A 71 14.54 -3.72 -2.25
C ARG A 71 15.85 -3.29 -2.91
N ASN A 72 16.78 -4.23 -3.07
CA ASN A 72 18.16 -3.95 -3.49
C ASN A 72 18.34 -3.81 -5.01
N THR A 73 17.27 -4.00 -5.78
CA THR A 73 17.24 -3.76 -7.22
C THR A 73 16.03 -2.91 -7.59
N GLY A 74 16.10 -2.26 -8.75
CA GLY A 74 14.92 -1.74 -9.42
C GLY A 74 13.98 -2.86 -9.87
N GLY A 75 12.79 -2.47 -10.34
CA GLY A 75 11.83 -3.40 -10.96
C GLY A 75 10.79 -3.99 -10.01
N TYR A 76 10.93 -3.81 -8.70
CA TYR A 76 9.90 -4.19 -7.73
C TYR A 76 8.73 -3.22 -7.74
N GLN A 77 7.52 -3.76 -7.69
CA GLN A 77 6.29 -2.98 -7.55
C GLN A 77 5.39 -3.64 -6.51
N VAL A 78 4.65 -2.83 -5.77
CA VAL A 78 3.54 -3.32 -4.93
C VAL A 78 2.25 -2.63 -5.36
N GLU A 79 1.16 -3.37 -5.33
CA GLU A 79 -0.16 -2.86 -5.69
C GLU A 79 -1.24 -3.52 -4.86
N ILE A 80 -1.95 -2.74 -4.04
CA ILE A 80 -3.27 -3.10 -3.54
C ILE A 80 -4.20 -3.36 -4.74
N THR A 81 -4.67 -4.60 -4.88
CA THR A 81 -5.48 -5.05 -6.01
C THR A 81 -6.96 -5.19 -5.65
N ARG A 82 -7.27 -5.60 -4.41
CA ARG A 82 -8.64 -5.87 -3.97
C ARG A 82 -8.81 -5.63 -2.48
N LEU A 83 -9.97 -5.14 -2.09
CA LEU A 83 -10.44 -5.09 -0.71
C LEU A 83 -11.75 -5.87 -0.61
N TYR A 84 -11.84 -6.81 0.32
CA TYR A 84 -13.06 -7.57 0.58
C TYR A 84 -13.47 -7.45 2.03
N GLU A 85 -14.75 -7.19 2.26
CA GLU A 85 -15.37 -7.35 3.56
C GLU A 85 -15.70 -8.84 3.76
N GLU A 86 -15.24 -9.41 4.86
CA GLU A 86 -15.41 -10.81 5.18
C GLU A 86 -15.54 -11.00 6.69
N ASP A 87 -16.70 -11.50 7.11
CA ASP A 87 -17.10 -11.61 8.52
C ASP A 87 -16.91 -10.27 9.26
N ASP A 88 -15.92 -10.17 10.16
CA ASP A 88 -15.59 -8.97 10.97
C ASP A 88 -14.28 -8.27 10.54
N ALA A 89 -13.75 -8.61 9.36
CA ALA A 89 -12.48 -8.10 8.87
C ALA A 89 -12.56 -7.63 7.41
N ILE A 90 -11.64 -6.74 7.06
CA ILE A 90 -11.37 -6.34 5.69
C ILE A 90 -10.09 -7.01 5.23
N ARG A 91 -10.21 -7.88 4.24
CA ARG A 91 -9.07 -8.50 3.57
C ARG A 91 -8.55 -7.58 2.48
N VAL A 92 -7.30 -7.18 2.63
CA VAL A 92 -6.59 -6.34 1.65
C VAL A 92 -5.63 -7.22 0.87
N TYR A 93 -5.92 -7.45 -0.40
CA TYR A 93 -5.06 -8.21 -1.29
C TYR A 93 -4.09 -7.27 -1.98
N MET A 94 -2.80 -7.58 -1.86
CA MET A 94 -1.72 -6.81 -2.46
C MET A 94 -0.85 -7.72 -3.31
N ARG A 95 -0.48 -7.24 -4.49
CA ARG A 95 0.38 -7.93 -5.42
C ARG A 95 1.76 -7.32 -5.38
N GLU A 96 2.77 -8.12 -5.06
CA GLU A 96 4.17 -7.75 -5.32
C GLU A 96 4.57 -8.32 -6.67
N THR A 97 5.06 -7.45 -7.55
CA THR A 97 5.62 -7.84 -8.84
C THR A 97 7.14 -7.81 -8.73
N CYS A 98 7.75 -8.97 -8.91
CA CYS A 98 9.20 -9.12 -8.90
C CYS A 98 9.75 -9.07 -10.34
N PRO A 99 10.91 -8.43 -10.57
CA PRO A 99 11.61 -8.55 -11.84
C PRO A 99 11.97 -10.02 -12.09
N GLY A 100 11.81 -10.47 -13.34
CA GLY A 100 12.19 -11.82 -13.74
C GLY A 100 13.71 -12.05 -13.63
N PRO A 101 14.16 -13.32 -13.55
CA PRO A 101 15.58 -13.64 -13.35
C PRO A 101 16.51 -13.15 -14.47
N ARG A 102 15.96 -12.79 -15.65
CA ARG A 102 16.70 -12.23 -16.79
C ARG A 102 16.44 -10.74 -17.01
N ALA A 103 15.67 -10.10 -16.14
CA ALA A 103 15.35 -8.68 -16.28
C ALA A 103 16.60 -7.83 -16.05
N MET A 104 16.92 -6.95 -17.00
CA MET A 104 17.92 -5.92 -16.78
C MET A 104 17.34 -4.86 -15.83
N VAL A 105 17.72 -4.94 -14.56
CA VAL A 105 17.31 -3.98 -13.52
C VAL A 105 18.51 -3.16 -13.06
N THR A 106 18.25 -1.95 -12.58
CA THR A 106 19.28 -1.11 -11.98
C THR A 106 19.64 -1.64 -10.58
N CYS A 107 20.91 -1.56 -10.21
CA CYS A 107 21.36 -1.75 -8.82
C CYS A 107 21.06 -0.50 -7.99
N ALA A 108 19.79 -0.12 -7.92
CA ALA A 108 19.30 1.01 -7.15
C ALA A 108 18.46 0.52 -5.97
N LEU A 109 18.69 1.12 -4.80
CA LEU A 109 17.86 0.88 -3.63
C LEU A 109 16.47 1.47 -3.88
N THR A 110 15.45 0.62 -3.91
CA THR A 110 14.05 1.02 -4.09
C THR A 110 13.24 0.70 -2.86
N HIS A 111 12.12 1.41 -2.69
CA HIS A 111 11.17 1.17 -1.63
C HIS A 111 9.76 1.36 -2.19
N PRO A 112 9.21 0.33 -2.86
CA PRO A 112 7.91 0.45 -3.49
C PRO A 112 6.78 0.59 -2.46
N PHE A 113 5.83 1.46 -2.76
CA PHE A 113 4.62 1.63 -1.97
C PHE A 113 3.41 1.94 -2.84
N HIS A 114 2.23 1.68 -2.29
CA HIS A 114 0.95 2.01 -2.87
C HIS A 114 -0.03 2.42 -1.77
N ALA A 115 -0.73 3.51 -1.99
CA ALA A 115 -1.80 4.00 -1.14
C ALA A 115 -3.08 4.14 -1.96
N VAL A 116 -4.20 3.69 -1.39
CA VAL A 116 -5.54 3.82 -1.96
C VAL A 116 -6.47 4.46 -0.93
N THR A 117 -7.51 5.15 -1.39
CA THR A 117 -8.61 5.61 -0.52
C THR A 117 -9.80 4.68 -0.65
N SER A 118 -10.50 4.42 0.45
CA SER A 118 -11.75 3.66 0.46
C SER A 118 -12.76 4.34 1.37
N ALA A 119 -14.02 3.93 1.27
CA ALA A 119 -15.07 4.41 2.18
C ALA A 119 -14.68 4.12 3.64
N ARG A 120 -14.89 5.09 4.53
CA ARG A 120 -14.55 4.97 5.94
C ARG A 120 -15.28 3.79 6.58
N ARG A 121 -14.58 3.06 7.45
CA ARG A 121 -15.11 1.91 8.20
C ARG A 121 -14.96 2.14 9.71
N PRO A 122 -15.73 1.47 10.56
CA PRO A 122 -15.56 1.58 12.01
C PRO A 122 -14.14 1.20 12.46
N ASP A 123 -13.71 1.72 13.60
CA ASP A 123 -12.35 1.50 14.11
C ASP A 123 -12.11 0.08 14.61
N HIS A 124 -13.17 -0.64 14.97
CA HIS A 124 -13.10 -2.04 15.40
C HIS A 124 -12.91 -3.03 14.24
N VAL A 125 -13.02 -2.59 13.00
CA VAL A 125 -12.82 -3.45 11.82
C VAL A 125 -11.34 -3.76 11.68
N VAL A 126 -11.01 -5.04 11.69
CA VAL A 126 -9.63 -5.53 11.54
C VAL A 126 -9.26 -5.57 10.07
N PHE A 127 -8.05 -5.15 9.71
CA PHE A 127 -7.52 -5.26 8.34
C PHE A 127 -6.51 -6.38 8.25
N ASP A 128 -6.82 -7.38 7.43
CA ASP A 128 -5.98 -8.54 7.18
C ASP A 128 -5.30 -8.39 5.82
N PHE A 129 -4.00 -8.11 5.84
CA PHE A 129 -3.22 -7.87 4.62
C PHE A 129 -2.67 -9.18 4.05
N ARG A 130 -3.00 -9.46 2.79
CA ARG A 130 -2.61 -10.69 2.06
C ARG A 130 -1.72 -10.35 0.89
N LEU A 131 -0.45 -10.75 0.99
CA LEU A 131 0.53 -10.60 -0.08
C LEU A 131 0.44 -11.78 -1.07
N GLU A 132 0.24 -11.44 -2.33
CA GLU A 132 0.37 -12.34 -3.47
C GLU A 132 1.64 -11.97 -4.25
N ILE A 133 2.62 -12.87 -4.28
CA ILE A 133 3.87 -12.67 -5.02
C ILE A 133 3.67 -13.19 -6.44
N VAL A 134 3.91 -12.32 -7.42
CA VAL A 134 3.84 -12.67 -8.85
C VAL A 134 5.20 -12.40 -9.48
N THR A 135 5.84 -13.45 -9.97
CA THR A 135 7.08 -13.35 -10.76
C THR A 135 6.71 -13.11 -12.21
N ARG A 136 7.32 -12.10 -12.85
CA ARG A 136 7.26 -11.97 -14.31
C ARG A 136 8.27 -12.92 -14.94
N GLU A 137 7.83 -13.71 -15.92
CA GLU A 137 8.69 -14.60 -16.72
C GLU A 137 9.57 -13.82 -17.70
#